data_AF-A0A962I3L2-F1
#
_entry.id   AF-A0A962I3L2-F1
#
_cell.length_a   1.000
_cell.length_b   1.000
_cell.length_c   1.000
_cell.angle_alpha   90.00
_cell.angle_beta   90.00
_cell.angle_gamma   90.00
#
_symmetry.space_group_name_H-M   'P 1'
#
loop_
_entity.id
_entity.type
_entity.pdbx_description
1 polymer ?
#
loop_
_entity_poly.entity_id
_entity_poly.type
_entity_poly.pdbx_seq_one_letter_code
_entity_poly.pdbx_strand_id
1 'polypeptide(L)'
;FDAFRSRAGLSAGTLANPGKSVQTEQMQQDLRLAVGAMNQHMRQRQQVFASELAERLQQTLANLKQLQDKQIAQLELRLSRQGGLENLRQGKRERRVGQIRRVFDEYEAWVRDTLQTEPHPYIQVLAAVCR
;
A
#
# COMPACT_ATOMS: atom_id res chain seq x y z
N PHE A 1 -10.32 23.29 -43.93
CA PHE A 1 -10.77 21.89 -43.91
C PHE A 1 -9.83 21.01 -44.76
N ASP A 2 -9.52 21.38 -45.99
CA ASP A 2 -8.69 20.55 -46.89
C ASP A 2 -7.25 20.30 -46.42
N ALA A 3 -6.60 21.28 -45.80
CA ALA A 3 -5.26 21.11 -45.23
C ALA A 3 -5.22 20.07 -44.08
N PHE A 4 -6.25 20.05 -43.23
CA PHE A 4 -6.41 19.04 -42.19
C PHE A 4 -6.65 17.65 -42.79
N ARG A 5 -7.51 17.57 -43.81
CA ARG A 5 -7.85 16.32 -44.51
C ARG A 5 -6.62 15.68 -45.16
N SER A 6 -5.78 16.49 -45.82
CA SER A 6 -4.51 16.05 -46.42
C SER A 6 -3.50 15.59 -45.36
N ARG A 7 -3.31 16.36 -44.28
CA ARG A 7 -2.39 16.00 -43.18
C ARG A 7 -2.81 14.71 -42.46
N ALA A 8 -4.11 14.50 -42.29
CA ALA A 8 -4.65 13.32 -41.61
C ALA A 8 -4.80 12.09 -42.53
N GLY A 9 -4.47 12.19 -43.83
CA GLY A 9 -4.60 11.09 -44.79
C GLY A 9 -6.05 10.64 -45.04
N LEU A 10 -7.04 11.47 -44.71
CA LEU A 10 -8.45 11.14 -44.80
C LEU A 10 -8.96 11.28 -46.25
N SER A 11 -8.88 10.20 -47.01
CA SER A 11 -9.34 10.16 -48.40
C SER A 11 -10.59 9.29 -48.53
N ALA A 12 -11.56 9.71 -49.35
CA ALA A 12 -12.73 8.88 -49.65
C ALA A 12 -12.25 7.58 -50.33
N GLY A 13 -12.51 6.43 -49.70
CA GLY A 13 -12.06 5.11 -50.17
C GLY A 13 -10.95 4.45 -49.32
N THR A 14 -10.38 5.15 -48.33
CA THR A 14 -9.45 4.57 -47.35
C THR A 14 -10.11 4.56 -45.97
N LEU A 15 -10.35 3.37 -45.43
CA LEU A 15 -10.83 3.22 -44.05
C LEU A 15 -9.68 3.54 -43.08
N ALA A 16 -9.96 4.32 -42.04
CA ALA A 16 -8.99 4.64 -40.99
C ALA A 16 -8.45 3.39 -40.28
N ASN A 17 -9.26 2.33 -40.21
CA ASN A 17 -8.83 0.98 -39.88
C ASN A 17 -9.28 0.03 -41.00
N PRO A 18 -8.41 -0.31 -41.95
CA PRO A 18 -8.77 -1.17 -43.08
C PRO A 18 -8.81 -2.66 -42.72
N GLY A 19 -8.63 -3.05 -41.45
CA GLY A 19 -8.58 -4.46 -41.02
C GLY A 19 -7.38 -5.21 -41.62
N LYS A 20 -6.33 -4.49 -42.03
CA LYS A 20 -5.11 -5.10 -42.57
C LYS A 20 -4.19 -5.50 -41.43
N SER A 21 -3.60 -6.69 -41.53
CA SER A 21 -2.57 -7.11 -40.58
C SER A 21 -1.38 -6.15 -40.62
N VAL A 22 -0.95 -5.72 -39.43
CA VAL A 22 0.26 -4.94 -39.24
C VAL A 22 1.40 -5.91 -38.93
N GLN A 23 2.58 -5.68 -39.50
CA GLN A 23 3.79 -6.41 -39.09
C GLN A 23 4.13 -6.03 -37.65
N THR A 24 4.10 -7.02 -36.76
CA THR A 24 4.28 -6.80 -35.31
C THR A 24 5.57 -7.41 -34.79
N GLU A 25 6.38 -8.05 -35.63
CA GLU A 25 7.56 -8.80 -35.21
C GLU A 25 8.53 -7.91 -34.42
N GLN A 26 8.78 -6.68 -34.89
CA GLN A 26 9.64 -5.73 -34.19
C GLN A 26 9.04 -5.30 -32.85
N MET A 27 7.73 -5.03 -32.80
CA MET A 27 7.03 -4.62 -31.57
C MET A 27 7.03 -5.75 -30.53
N GLN A 28 6.95 -7.00 -30.97
CA GLN A 28 7.07 -8.18 -30.09
C GLN A 28 8.49 -8.33 -29.53
N GLN A 29 9.53 -7.98 -30.30
CA GLN A 29 10.91 -7.98 -29.80
C GLN A 29 11.12 -6.89 -28.76
N ASP A 30 10.59 -5.69 -29.01
CA ASP A 30 10.71 -4.52 -28.12
C ASP A 30 9.95 -4.71 -26.80
N LEU A 31 8.91 -5.55 -26.79
CA LEU A 31 8.11 -5.83 -25.59
C LEU A 31 8.97 -6.31 -24.42
N ARG A 32 9.95 -7.17 -24.66
CA ARG A 32 10.83 -7.68 -23.59
C ARG A 32 11.66 -6.56 -22.96
N LEU A 33 12.14 -5.62 -23.78
CA LEU A 33 12.90 -4.46 -23.30
C LEU A 33 11.99 -3.53 -22.50
N ALA A 34 10.77 -3.27 -22.97
CA ALA A 34 9.79 -2.45 -22.28
C ALA A 34 9.39 -3.05 -20.92
N VAL A 35 9.13 -4.36 -20.86
CA VAL A 35 8.82 -5.06 -19.60
C VAL A 35 10.03 -5.05 -18.65
N GLY A 36 11.25 -5.19 -19.17
CA GLY A 36 12.48 -5.06 -18.37
C GLY A 36 12.63 -3.67 -17.74
N ALA A 37 12.45 -2.62 -18.54
CA ALA A 37 12.50 -1.23 -18.05
C ALA A 37 11.41 -0.95 -17.01
N MET A 38 10.18 -1.42 -17.25
CA MET A 38 9.07 -1.26 -16.30
C MET A 38 9.33 -2.01 -14.99
N ASN A 39 9.88 -3.22 -15.05
CA ASN A 39 10.30 -3.97 -13.85
C ASN A 39 11.31 -3.18 -13.01
N GLN A 40 12.33 -2.61 -13.64
CA GLN A 40 13.35 -1.82 -12.93
C GLN A 40 12.72 -0.57 -12.30
N HIS A 41 11.89 0.15 -13.05
CA HIS A 41 11.21 1.34 -12.55
C HIS A 41 10.29 1.03 -11.36
N MET A 42 9.49 -0.03 -11.46
CA MET A 42 8.58 -0.45 -10.39
C MET A 42 9.33 -0.90 -9.14
N ARG A 43 10.49 -1.57 -9.28
CA ARG A 43 11.35 -1.91 -8.13
C ARG A 43 11.87 -0.68 -7.40
N GLN A 44 12.35 0.33 -8.13
CA GLN A 44 12.81 1.58 -7.53
C GLN A 44 11.66 2.29 -6.78
N ARG A 45 10.48 2.36 -7.41
CA ARG A 45 9.29 2.92 -6.77
C ARG A 45 8.86 2.15 -5.51
N GLN A 46 8.93 0.82 -5.55
CA GLN A 46 8.62 -0.03 -4.40
C GLN A 46 9.58 0.25 -3.24
N GLN A 47 10.87 0.44 -3.51
CA GLN A 47 11.86 0.75 -2.47
C GLN A 47 11.58 2.09 -1.79
N VAL A 48 11.28 3.14 -2.57
CA VAL A 48 10.91 4.45 -2.02
C VAL A 48 9.64 4.34 -1.17
N PHE A 49 8.60 3.71 -1.71
CA PHE A 49 7.35 3.51 -0.98
C PHE A 49 7.54 2.70 0.31
N ALA A 50 8.35 1.64 0.27
CA ALA A 50 8.65 0.82 1.44
C ALA A 50 9.39 1.63 2.53
N SER A 51 10.29 2.53 2.16
CA SER A 51 10.97 3.41 3.13
C SER A 51 10.01 4.39 3.82
N GLU A 52 9.13 5.04 3.06
CA GLU A 52 8.10 5.94 3.60
C GLU A 52 7.14 5.19 4.53
N LEU A 53 6.75 3.98 4.14
CA LEU A 53 5.86 3.14 4.92
C LEU A 53 6.51 2.63 6.21
N ALA A 54 7.80 2.31 6.18
CA ALA A 54 8.57 1.92 7.36
C ALA A 54 8.68 3.07 8.37
N GLU A 55 8.92 4.30 7.90
CA GLU A 55 8.93 5.48 8.78
C GLU A 55 7.57 5.70 9.44
N ARG A 56 6.48 5.62 8.65
CA ARG A 56 5.12 5.75 9.16
C ARG A 56 4.77 4.64 10.16
N LEU A 57 5.19 3.40 9.89
CA LEU A 57 5.03 2.27 10.81
C LEU A 57 5.72 2.57 12.15
N GLN A 58 6.98 3.00 12.11
CA GLN A 58 7.73 3.33 13.33
C GLN A 58 7.05 4.44 14.14
N GLN A 59 6.61 5.51 13.49
CA GLN A 59 5.89 6.60 14.16
C GLN A 59 4.57 6.12 14.78
N THR A 60 3.82 5.28 14.07
CA THR A 60 2.55 4.74 14.55
C THR A 60 2.75 3.86 15.79
N LEU A 61 3.76 2.98 15.77
CA LEU A 61 4.10 2.14 16.92
C LEU A 61 4.55 2.96 18.13
N ALA A 62 5.36 4.00 17.92
CA ALA A 62 5.76 4.90 19.00
C ALA A 62 4.55 5.61 19.64
N ASN A 63 3.62 6.10 18.82
CA ASN A 63 2.40 6.75 19.29
C ASN A 63 1.48 5.77 20.05
N LEU A 64 1.36 4.53 19.58
CA LEU A 64 0.60 3.49 20.25
C LEU A 64 1.18 3.17 21.62
N LYS A 65 2.50 3.03 21.72
CA LYS A 65 3.18 2.82 23.01
C LYS A 65 2.89 3.96 23.98
N GLN A 66 3.02 5.21 23.53
CA GLN A 66 2.73 6.38 24.36
C GLN A 66 1.26 6.40 24.83
N LEU A 67 0.32 6.00 23.97
CA LEU A 67 -1.09 5.93 24.32
C LEU A 67 -1.37 4.82 25.35
N GLN A 68 -0.74 3.66 25.19
CA GLN A 68 -0.79 2.55 26.15
C GLN A 68 -0.30 3.00 27.54
N ASP A 69 0.86 3.65 27.59
CA ASP A 69 1.46 4.14 28.84
C ASP A 69 0.53 5.15 29.54
N LYS A 70 -0.04 6.09 28.78
CA LYS A 70 -1.03 7.05 29.31
C LYS A 70 -2.28 6.37 29.84
N GLN A 71 -2.75 5.31 29.18
CA GLN A 71 -3.94 4.58 29.62
C GLN A 71 -3.69 3.81 30.92
N ILE A 72 -2.50 3.24 31.09
CA ILE A 72 -2.06 2.59 32.33
C ILE A 72 -1.96 3.63 33.45
N ALA A 73 -1.31 4.77 33.22
CA ALA A 73 -1.22 5.83 34.21
C ALA A 73 -2.61 6.34 34.65
N GLN A 74 -3.53 6.52 33.69
CA GLN A 74 -4.91 6.93 33.98
C GLN A 74 -5.68 5.86 34.78
N LEU A 75 -5.43 4.57 34.53
CA LEU A 75 -5.99 3.47 35.32
C LEU A 75 -5.50 3.53 36.76
N GLU A 76 -4.21 3.77 36.99
CA GLU A 76 -3.61 3.90 38.31
C GLU A 76 -4.22 5.07 39.10
N LEU A 77 -4.41 6.22 38.45
CA LEU A 77 -5.09 7.38 39.03
C LEU A 77 -6.55 7.09 39.40
N ARG A 78 -7.28 6.26 38.64
CA ARG A 78 -8.64 5.87 38.99
C ARG A 78 -8.68 4.93 40.19
N LEU A 79 -7.79 3.94 40.22
CA LEU A 79 -7.73 2.96 41.31
C LEU A 79 -7.32 3.60 42.65
N SER A 80 -6.41 4.57 42.61
CA SER A 80 -6.02 5.33 43.81
C SER A 80 -7.20 6.12 44.38
N ARG A 81 -7.99 6.78 43.51
CA ARG A 81 -9.20 7.53 43.90
C ARG A 81 -10.35 6.66 44.42
N GLN A 82 -10.48 5.41 43.97
CA GLN A 82 -11.67 4.59 44.22
C GLN A 82 -11.81 4.04 45.65
N GLY A 83 -10.78 4.13 46.50
CA GLY A 83 -10.78 3.51 47.85
C GLY A 83 -10.78 1.96 47.82
N GLY A 84 -10.60 1.31 48.98
CA GLY A 84 -10.79 -0.14 49.16
C GLY A 84 -9.56 -0.97 49.55
N LEU A 85 -9.80 -2.26 49.88
CA LEU A 85 -8.80 -3.26 50.25
C LEU A 85 -7.73 -3.44 49.15
N GLU A 86 -6.46 -3.40 49.54
CA GLU A 86 -5.29 -3.48 48.64
C GLU A 86 -5.32 -4.72 47.73
N ASN A 87 -5.64 -5.89 48.27
CA ASN A 87 -5.65 -7.15 47.51
C ASN A 87 -6.68 -7.16 46.37
N LEU A 88 -7.87 -6.58 46.59
CA LEU A 88 -8.88 -6.44 45.53
C LEU A 88 -8.47 -5.41 44.47
N ARG A 89 -7.75 -4.36 44.87
CA ARG A 89 -7.22 -3.34 43.94
C ARG A 89 -6.15 -3.94 43.05
N GLN A 90 -5.25 -4.73 43.61
CA GLN A 90 -4.16 -5.36 42.86
C GLN A 90 -4.71 -6.34 41.81
N GLY A 91 -5.64 -7.22 42.18
CA GLY A 91 -6.26 -8.14 41.22
C GLY A 91 -7.06 -7.43 40.11
N LYS A 92 -7.74 -6.32 40.42
CA LYS A 92 -8.41 -5.47 39.42
C LYS A 92 -7.41 -4.77 38.49
N ARG A 93 -6.29 -4.27 39.05
CA ARG A 93 -5.21 -3.63 38.30
C ARG A 93 -4.61 -4.60 37.29
N GLU A 94 -4.19 -5.78 37.74
CA GLU A 94 -3.55 -6.79 36.89
C GLU A 94 -4.45 -7.21 35.72
N ARG A 95 -5.72 -7.50 35.99
CA ARG A 95 -6.69 -7.84 34.93
C ARG A 95 -6.84 -6.73 33.91
N ARG A 96 -6.96 -5.47 34.37
CA ARG A 96 -7.21 -4.35 33.47
C ARG A 96 -5.96 -3.93 32.69
N VAL A 97 -4.77 -3.99 33.30
CA VAL A 97 -3.49 -3.81 32.61
C VAL A 97 -3.29 -4.90 31.55
N GLY A 98 -3.59 -6.16 31.88
CA GLY A 98 -3.53 -7.28 30.93
C GLY A 98 -4.45 -7.07 29.73
N GLN A 99 -5.67 -6.58 29.96
CA GLN A 99 -6.60 -6.25 28.88
C GLN A 99 -6.09 -5.10 28.01
N ILE A 100 -5.54 -4.04 28.61
CA ILE A 100 -4.96 -2.91 27.86
C ILE A 100 -3.82 -3.43 26.98
N ARG A 101 -2.89 -4.21 27.53
CA ARG A 101 -1.77 -4.76 26.76
C ARG A 101 -2.23 -5.56 25.55
N ARG A 102 -3.15 -6.50 25.78
CA ARG A 102 -3.70 -7.36 24.72
C ARG A 102 -4.26 -6.57 23.53
N VAL A 103 -5.09 -5.55 23.80
CA VAL A 103 -5.71 -4.75 22.73
C VAL A 103 -4.65 -3.99 21.91
N PHE A 104 -3.62 -3.47 22.57
CA PHE A 104 -2.54 -2.77 21.88
C PHE A 104 -1.65 -3.74 21.10
N ASP A 105 -1.35 -4.93 21.64
CA ASP A 105 -0.56 -5.96 20.96
C ASP A 105 -1.27 -6.46 19.69
N GLU A 106 -2.59 -6.68 19.77
CA GLU A 106 -3.43 -7.04 18.62
C GLU A 106 -3.42 -5.94 17.54
N TYR A 107 -3.49 -4.68 17.95
CA TYR A 107 -3.45 -3.57 17.02
C TYR A 107 -2.06 -3.36 16.40
N GLU A 108 -0.98 -3.51 17.17
CA GLU A 108 0.39 -3.49 16.66
C GLU A 108 0.60 -4.57 15.59
N ALA A 109 0.12 -5.79 15.83
CA ALA A 109 0.18 -6.86 14.85
C ALA A 109 -0.56 -6.48 13.55
N TRP A 110 -1.80 -5.99 13.67
CA TRP A 110 -2.58 -5.55 12.51
C TRP A 110 -1.91 -4.41 11.73
N VAL A 111 -1.30 -3.44 12.41
CA VAL A 111 -0.57 -2.33 11.76
C VAL A 111 0.65 -2.87 11.01
N ARG A 112 1.38 -3.84 11.58
CA ARG A 112 2.53 -4.47 10.91
C ARG A 112 2.12 -5.24 9.67
N ASP A 113 1.02 -5.99 9.75
CA ASP A 113 0.53 -6.82 8.65
C ASP A 113 0.00 -5.97 7.48
N THR A 114 -0.64 -4.84 7.77
CA THR A 114 -1.25 -3.97 6.75
C THR A 114 -0.27 -3.01 6.09
N LEU A 115 0.85 -2.68 6.75
CA LEU A 115 1.87 -1.76 6.23
C LEU A 115 3.07 -2.49 5.62
N GLN A 116 2.92 -3.75 5.24
CA GLN A 116 3.91 -4.47 4.42
C GLN A 116 3.48 -4.52 2.96
N THR A 117 4.44 -4.34 2.05
CA THR A 117 4.23 -4.50 0.60
C THR A 117 4.98 -5.72 0.10
N GLU A 118 4.39 -6.41 -0.88
CA GLU A 118 5.06 -7.52 -1.54
C GLU A 118 6.31 -7.04 -2.32
N PRO A 119 7.37 -7.86 -2.39
CA PRO A 119 8.62 -7.48 -3.06
C PRO A 119 8.52 -7.54 -4.60
N HIS A 120 7.50 -8.17 -5.16
CA HIS A 120 7.38 -8.43 -6.59
C HIS A 120 6.29 -7.55 -7.24
N PRO A 121 6.66 -6.67 -8.20
CA PRO A 121 5.67 -5.87 -8.89
C PRO A 121 4.86 -6.73 -9.86
N TYR A 122 3.53 -6.58 -9.81
CA TYR A 122 2.62 -7.16 -10.79
C TYR A 122 2.62 -6.31 -12.07
N ILE A 123 3.02 -6.90 -13.19
CA ILE A 123 3.05 -6.24 -14.51
C ILE A 123 2.15 -7.03 -15.46
N GLN A 124 1.12 -6.36 -16.00
CA GLN A 124 0.23 -6.92 -17.00
C GLN A 124 0.45 -6.23 -18.34
N VAL A 125 0.73 -7.01 -19.38
CA VAL A 125 0.85 -6.52 -20.76
C VAL A 125 -0.53 -6.63 -21.42
N LEU A 126 -1.06 -5.50 -21.87
CA LEU A 126 -2.29 -5.45 -22.67
C LEU A 126 -1.90 -5.18 -24.13
N ALA A 127 -2.09 -6.18 -24.99
CA ALA A 127 -1.94 -6.02 -26.43
C ALA A 127 -3.32 -5.74 -27.04
N ALA A 128 -3.63 -4.46 -27.31
CA ALA A 128 -4.77 -4.09 -28.12
C ALA A 128 -4.31 -3.94 -29.57
N VAL A 129 -4.25 -5.06 -30.30
CA VAL A 129 -4.21 -5.02 -31.77
C VAL A 129 -5.56 -5.52 -32.23
N CYS A 130 -6.44 -4.59 -32.63
CA CYS A 130 -7.73 -4.95 -33.21
C CYS A 130 -7.52 -5.78 -34.47
N ARG A 131 -8.28 -6.87 -34.56
CA ARG A 131 -8.29 -7.85 -35.65
C ARG A 131 -8.80 -7.25 -36.95
#